data_AF-A0A914RB01-F1
#
_entry.id   AF-A0A914RB01-F1
#
_cell.length_a   1.000
_cell.length_b   1.000
_cell.length_c   1.000
_cell.angle_alpha   90.00
_cell.angle_beta   90.00
_cell.angle_gamma   90.00
#
_symmetry.space_group_name_H-M   'P 1'
#
loop_
_entity.id
_entity.type
_entity.pdbx_description
1 polymer ?
#
loop_
_entity_poly.entity_id
_entity_poly.type
_entity_poly.pdbx_seq_one_letter_code
_entity_poly.pdbx_strand_id
1 'polypeptide(L)'
;LYRIPFFFSSDELERISRESNPSSALLRYLGNRGQTVFDLLSRLQALSKIYGHYMDAPQLILKRKFAPLIWSRREQVLVSPVENDELLIRLVCHAKGFPYPHFQWMNEGGDMEGESYRCACSAKNVYKCRVWNEVEDGMEYSQFYRSNGKQFRSELISDVIDLTPYKEDGDWVCDRCKQEQIARLQKIMDEDDQAPIQSATRCDLKEELVAADKVALIISNCNYEYLPDLITPHCDAETLAQGVQELKYKTVTLGDLNLEEMQFIVKEYKKLLGDGVYAIFYFVGHGFEANGQCYLLPVDAPAEDYRNKNLRSGGVSAYEVRGENNGLFCFYNEVRIICIMRAFLWIRLLLCLFTDIDNDAKVCDVQVPELRSNLARPRNIFYIDGPFRTVNEGEELPSPVHIDFKEQTLRVTVWFDFVGHFTNKVYVFSNVGDIPNERDEELDDDKLPSSWALNHLAYLRFDQVLCLLLMLEKKLILIQSARRI
;
A
#
# COMPACT_ATOMS: atom_id res chain seq x y z
N LEU A 1 -18.83 15.64 -8.97
CA LEU A 1 -17.35 15.78 -8.94
C LEU A 1 -16.95 16.66 -7.76
N TYR A 2 -16.77 16.08 -6.58
CA TYR A 2 -16.21 16.79 -5.43
C TYR A 2 -14.72 17.01 -5.70
N ARG A 3 -14.31 18.26 -5.96
CA ARG A 3 -12.88 18.60 -6.13
C ARG A 3 -12.18 18.42 -4.78
N ILE A 4 -11.16 17.57 -4.73
CA ILE A 4 -10.26 17.46 -3.58
C ILE A 4 -9.60 18.84 -3.36
N PRO A 5 -9.70 19.46 -2.18
CA PRO A 5 -9.44 20.90 -2.03
C PRO A 5 -8.00 21.34 -2.40
N PHE A 6 -7.02 20.47 -2.15
CA PHE A 6 -5.59 20.71 -2.40
C PHE A 6 -5.04 19.99 -3.63
N PHE A 7 -5.90 19.37 -4.44
CA PHE A 7 -5.47 18.66 -5.65
C PHE A 7 -5.44 19.61 -6.85
N PHE A 8 -4.33 19.66 -7.55
CA PHE A 8 -4.17 20.46 -8.77
C PHE A 8 -3.95 19.53 -9.95
N SER A 9 -4.60 19.78 -11.08
CA SER A 9 -4.24 19.10 -12.33
C SER A 9 -2.87 19.56 -12.81
N SER A 10 -2.24 18.78 -13.69
CA SER A 10 -0.97 19.16 -14.32
C SER A 10 -1.06 20.54 -15.00
N ASP A 11 -2.17 20.81 -15.69
CA ASP A 11 -2.41 22.10 -16.36
C ASP A 11 -2.54 23.26 -15.37
N GLU A 12 -3.16 23.04 -14.20
CA GLU A 12 -3.28 24.06 -13.17
C GLU A 12 -1.93 24.39 -12.54
N LEU A 13 -1.11 23.36 -12.26
CA LEU A 13 0.26 23.54 -11.75
C LEU A 13 1.14 24.27 -12.75
N GLU A 14 1.04 23.92 -14.03
CA GLU A 14 1.79 24.58 -15.09
C GLU A 14 1.40 26.06 -15.20
N ARG A 15 0.10 26.38 -15.15
CA ARG A 15 -0.37 27.78 -15.11
C ARG A 15 0.14 28.54 -13.90
N ILE A 16 0.12 27.94 -12.71
CA ILE A 16 0.63 28.56 -11.48
C ILE A 16 2.14 28.81 -11.57
N SER A 17 2.90 27.87 -12.14
CA SER A 17 4.36 27.99 -12.28
C SER A 17 4.80 29.09 -13.26
N ARG A 18 3.96 29.42 -14.24
CA ARG A 18 4.23 30.46 -15.25
C ARG A 18 3.92 31.89 -14.77
N GLU A 19 3.25 32.03 -13.64
CA GLU A 19 2.97 33.33 -13.02
C GLU A 19 4.25 33.95 -12.45
N SER A 20 4.32 35.28 -12.41
CA SER A 20 5.50 36.01 -11.90
C SER A 20 5.76 35.74 -10.41
N ASN A 21 4.71 35.40 -9.66
CA ASN A 21 4.80 34.93 -8.28
C ASN A 21 3.95 33.67 -8.09
N PRO A 22 4.53 32.47 -8.30
CA PRO A 22 3.83 31.20 -8.20
C PRO A 22 3.18 30.98 -6.82
N SER A 23 3.83 31.43 -5.74
CA SER A 23 3.31 31.32 -4.38
C SER A 23 2.04 32.14 -4.17
N SER A 24 2.02 33.37 -4.68
CA SER A 24 0.82 34.23 -4.64
C SER A 24 -0.32 33.66 -5.48
N ALA A 25 0.01 33.16 -6.68
CA ALA A 25 -0.96 32.51 -7.55
C ALA A 25 -1.57 31.27 -6.87
N LEU A 26 -0.75 30.42 -6.27
CA LEU A 26 -1.18 29.23 -5.53
C LEU A 26 -2.15 29.60 -4.39
N LEU A 27 -1.81 30.59 -3.55
CA LEU A 27 -2.66 31.03 -2.44
C LEU A 27 -4.00 31.59 -2.94
N ARG A 28 -4.00 32.34 -4.05
CA ARG A 28 -5.23 32.84 -4.69
C ARG A 28 -6.11 31.70 -5.20
N TYR A 29 -5.53 30.68 -5.83
CA TYR A 29 -6.26 29.50 -6.28
C TYR A 29 -6.88 28.72 -5.12
N LEU A 30 -6.13 28.53 -4.04
CA LEU A 30 -6.62 27.89 -2.81
C LEU A 30 -7.77 28.69 -2.18
N GLY A 31 -7.62 30.01 -2.07
CA GLY A 31 -8.66 30.90 -1.57
C GLY A 31 -9.96 30.84 -2.40
N ASN A 32 -9.85 30.81 -3.73
CA ASN A 32 -11.01 30.65 -4.63
C ASN A 32 -11.73 29.30 -4.46
N ARG A 33 -11.04 28.29 -3.89
CA ARG A 33 -11.62 26.98 -3.53
C ARG A 33 -12.10 26.92 -2.09
N GLY A 34 -12.21 28.06 -1.41
CA GLY A 34 -12.65 28.16 -0.03
C GLY A 34 -11.64 27.66 0.99
N GLN A 35 -10.37 27.48 0.61
CA GLN A 35 -9.32 27.08 1.55
C GLN A 35 -8.72 28.30 2.25
N THR A 36 -8.51 28.17 3.55
CA THR A 36 -7.89 29.20 4.39
C THR A 36 -6.40 28.94 4.59
N VAL A 37 -5.68 29.94 5.10
CA VAL A 37 -4.28 29.76 5.54
C VAL A 37 -4.18 28.68 6.62
N PHE A 38 -5.20 28.55 7.47
CA PHE A 38 -5.26 27.50 8.50
C PHE A 38 -5.33 26.10 7.89
N ASP A 39 -6.11 25.92 6.82
CA ASP A 39 -6.22 24.63 6.13
C ASP A 39 -4.90 24.26 5.45
N LEU A 40 -4.23 25.24 4.83
CA LEU A 40 -2.91 25.05 4.23
C LEU A 40 -1.86 24.69 5.28
N LEU A 41 -1.85 25.38 6.43
CA LEU A 41 -0.95 25.06 7.55
C LEU A 41 -1.18 23.64 8.07
N SER A 42 -2.44 23.22 8.19
CA SER A 42 -2.80 21.85 8.60
C SER A 42 -2.28 20.80 7.61
N ARG A 43 -2.37 21.10 6.30
CA ARG A 43 -1.83 20.23 5.25
C ARG A 43 -0.31 20.16 5.27
N LEU A 44 0.38 21.28 5.43
CA LEU A 44 1.85 21.33 5.53
C LEU A 44 2.35 20.58 6.76
N GLN A 45 1.63 20.66 7.88
CA GLN A 45 1.93 19.88 9.09
C GLN A 45 1.75 18.37 8.88
N ALA A 46 0.78 17.93 8.07
CA ALA A 46 0.66 16.53 7.70
C ALA A 46 1.85 16.08 6.84
N LEU A 47 2.25 16.90 5.86
CA LEU A 47 3.38 16.63 4.99
C LEU A 47 4.73 16.63 5.75
N SER A 48 4.89 17.45 6.79
CA SER A 48 6.12 17.48 7.59
C SER A 48 6.38 16.17 8.35
N LYS A 49 5.37 15.31 8.52
CA LYS A 49 5.57 13.95 9.08
C LYS A 49 6.24 13.00 8.08
N ILE A 50 6.09 13.26 6.78
CA ILE A 50 6.61 12.43 5.69
C ILE A 50 7.96 12.99 5.22
N TYR A 51 8.01 14.30 5.00
CA TYR A 51 9.15 14.99 4.41
C TYR A 51 10.02 15.73 5.44
N GLY A 52 9.70 15.66 6.74
CA GLY A 52 10.50 16.28 7.80
C GLY A 52 10.67 17.79 7.65
N HIS A 53 11.91 18.26 7.85
CA HIS A 53 12.30 19.67 7.85
C HIS A 53 12.04 20.40 6.52
N TYR A 54 11.91 19.69 5.39
CA TYR A 54 11.64 20.32 4.08
C TYR A 54 10.33 21.12 4.06
N MET A 55 9.41 20.83 4.98
CA MET A 55 8.12 21.52 5.06
C MET A 55 8.12 22.68 6.07
N ASP A 56 9.21 22.97 6.77
CA ASP A 56 9.23 23.98 7.83
C ASP A 56 9.23 25.41 7.29
N ALA A 57 10.03 25.69 6.27
CA ALA A 57 10.15 27.01 5.65
C ALA A 57 8.78 27.62 5.24
N PRO A 58 7.91 26.93 4.47
CA PRO A 58 6.60 27.49 4.13
C PRO A 58 5.71 27.71 5.36
N GLN A 59 5.80 26.86 6.39
CA GLN A 59 5.02 27.01 7.62
C GLN A 59 5.49 28.20 8.48
N LEU A 60 6.80 28.47 8.50
CA LEU A 60 7.40 29.62 9.18
C LEU A 60 7.03 30.93 8.50
N ILE A 61 7.07 30.95 7.16
CA ILE A 61 6.61 32.10 6.35
C ILE A 61 5.12 32.39 6.62
N LEU A 62 4.30 31.35 6.73
CA LEU A 62 2.87 31.45 7.07
C LEU A 62 2.60 31.69 8.57
N LYS A 63 3.64 31.99 9.36
CA LYS A 63 3.56 32.37 10.78
C LYS A 63 2.91 31.31 11.68
N ARG A 64 3.13 30.02 11.39
CA ARG A 64 2.72 28.93 12.30
C ARG A 64 3.30 29.16 13.70
N LYS A 65 2.52 28.98 14.75
CA LYS A 65 3.00 29.14 16.13
C LYS A 65 4.14 28.16 16.42
N PHE A 66 5.25 28.66 16.98
CA PHE A 66 6.33 27.82 17.51
C PHE A 66 5.75 26.82 18.51
N ALA A 67 6.10 25.54 18.34
CA ALA A 67 5.71 24.49 19.27
C ALA A 67 6.98 23.94 19.93
N PRO A 68 7.14 24.12 21.25
CA PRO A 68 8.26 23.54 21.96
C PRO A 68 8.24 22.02 21.86
N LEU A 69 9.41 21.41 22.01
CA LEU A 69 9.54 19.97 21.95
C LEU A 69 8.75 19.31 23.07
N ILE A 70 8.03 18.26 22.71
CA ILE A 70 7.37 17.35 23.64
C ILE A 70 7.67 15.91 23.25
N TRP A 71 7.76 15.04 24.24
CA TRP A 71 7.79 13.61 24.01
C TRP A 71 6.43 13.16 23.48
N SER A 72 6.43 12.48 22.33
CA SER A 72 5.20 12.04 21.69
C SER A 72 4.66 10.72 22.21
N ARG A 73 5.47 10.02 23.03
CA ARG A 73 5.18 8.75 23.69
C ARG A 73 5.81 8.77 25.09
N ARG A 74 5.35 7.89 25.98
CA ARG A 74 6.01 7.64 27.27
C ARG A 74 7.41 7.06 27.06
N GLU A 75 7.53 6.12 26.13
CA GLU A 75 8.81 5.61 25.65
C GLU A 75 9.44 6.63 24.70
N GLN A 76 10.42 7.37 25.21
CA GLN A 76 11.06 8.49 24.49
C GLN A 76 11.91 8.00 23.31
N VAL A 77 12.51 6.83 23.46
CA VAL A 77 13.34 6.17 22.45
C VAL A 77 12.90 4.73 22.30
N LEU A 78 12.59 4.34 21.07
CA LEU A 78 12.27 2.97 20.72
C LEU A 78 13.53 2.28 20.21
N VAL A 79 13.76 1.07 20.70
CA VAL A 79 14.90 0.22 20.37
C VAL A 79 14.36 -0.94 19.52
N SER A 80 14.92 -1.16 18.33
CA SER A 80 14.45 -2.19 17.40
C SER A 80 15.61 -2.86 16.66
N PRO A 81 15.66 -4.19 16.51
CA PRO A 81 16.71 -4.85 15.73
C PRO A 81 16.59 -4.55 14.22
N VAL A 82 17.73 -4.56 13.50
CA VAL A 82 17.84 -4.29 12.05
C VAL A 82 17.83 -5.61 11.29
N GLU A 83 16.97 -5.71 10.27
CA GLU A 83 16.59 -7.00 9.68
C GLU A 83 17.66 -7.72 8.86
N ASN A 84 18.73 -7.03 8.45
CA ASN A 84 19.82 -7.61 7.67
C ASN A 84 21.03 -8.00 8.53
N ASP A 85 21.01 -7.61 9.80
CA ASP A 85 22.11 -7.82 10.74
C ASP A 85 21.53 -7.84 12.15
N GLU A 86 21.30 -9.05 12.69
CA GLU A 86 20.73 -9.30 14.04
C GLU A 86 21.53 -8.62 15.16
N LEU A 87 22.71 -8.12 14.81
CA LEU A 87 23.61 -7.43 15.71
C LEU A 87 23.39 -5.94 15.68
N LEU A 88 22.73 -5.37 14.67
CA LEU A 88 22.44 -3.95 14.57
C LEU A 88 21.06 -3.66 15.17
N ILE A 89 21.01 -2.63 16.01
CA ILE A 89 19.87 -2.16 16.78
C ILE A 89 19.65 -0.71 16.38
N ARG A 90 18.50 -0.42 15.79
CA ARG A 90 18.04 0.92 15.47
C ARG A 90 17.39 1.57 16.68
N LEU A 91 17.90 2.74 17.05
CA LEU A 91 17.29 3.64 18.02
C LEU A 91 16.44 4.69 17.30
N VAL A 92 15.20 4.90 17.74
CA VAL A 92 14.30 5.91 17.15
C VAL A 92 13.78 6.81 18.25
N CYS A 93 14.11 8.09 18.17
CA CYS A 93 13.68 9.08 19.15
C CYS A 93 12.33 9.69 18.75
N HIS A 94 11.38 9.72 19.68
CA HIS A 94 9.99 10.10 19.45
C HIS A 94 9.65 11.46 20.04
N ALA A 95 10.30 12.51 19.55
CA ALA A 95 9.96 13.90 19.88
C ALA A 95 9.10 14.55 18.78
N LYS A 96 8.22 15.47 19.18
CA LYS A 96 7.43 16.32 18.28
C LYS A 96 7.61 17.78 18.67
N GLY A 97 7.66 18.65 17.68
CA GLY A 97 7.73 20.09 17.85
C GLY A 97 7.59 20.80 16.51
N PHE A 98 7.63 22.13 16.54
CA PHE A 98 7.70 22.96 15.35
C PHE A 98 8.63 24.15 15.61
N PRO A 99 9.72 24.34 14.82
CA PRO A 99 10.14 23.58 13.64
C PRO A 99 10.43 22.09 13.88
N TYR A 100 10.59 21.32 12.80
CA TYR A 100 10.81 19.89 12.87
C TYR A 100 12.02 19.58 13.78
N PRO A 101 11.94 18.58 14.67
CA PRO A 101 13.02 18.31 15.62
C PRO A 101 14.29 17.79 14.94
N HIS A 102 15.45 18.26 15.41
CA HIS A 102 16.75 17.69 15.13
C HIS A 102 17.15 16.72 16.23
N PHE A 103 17.92 15.69 15.87
CA PHE A 103 18.29 14.60 16.76
C PHE A 103 19.80 14.37 16.73
N GLN A 104 20.42 14.29 17.90
CA GLN A 104 21.86 14.03 18.09
C GLN A 104 22.03 12.94 19.15
N TRP A 105 22.81 11.91 18.85
CA TRP A 105 23.07 10.81 19.79
C TRP A 105 24.36 11.07 20.58
N MET A 106 24.33 10.76 21.88
CA MET A 106 25.44 10.95 22.82
C MET A 106 25.79 9.63 23.52
N ASN A 107 27.09 9.40 23.79
CA ASN A 107 27.60 8.29 24.59
C ASN A 107 28.61 8.79 25.65
N GLU A 108 29.20 7.90 26.47
CA GLU A 108 30.17 8.25 27.51
C GLU A 108 31.43 8.98 26.99
N GLY A 109 31.72 8.91 25.68
CA GLY A 109 32.85 9.57 25.02
C GLY A 109 32.51 10.89 24.31
N GLY A 110 31.26 11.35 24.33
CA GLY A 110 30.82 12.61 23.73
C GLY A 110 29.75 12.46 22.65
N ASP A 111 29.66 13.48 21.78
CA ASP A 111 28.72 13.52 20.65
C ASP A 111 29.15 12.52 19.56
N MET A 112 28.19 11.77 19.01
CA MET A 112 28.45 10.78 17.96
C MET A 112 28.07 11.31 16.58
N GLU A 113 28.94 11.13 15.58
CA GLU A 113 28.60 11.40 14.18
C GLU A 113 27.75 10.25 13.59
N GLY A 114 26.61 10.59 12.99
CA GLY A 114 25.84 9.67 12.15
C GLY A 114 24.71 8.86 12.82
N GLU A 115 24.22 7.88 12.05
CA GLU A 115 22.91 7.22 12.17
C GLU A 115 22.66 6.52 13.51
N SER A 116 21.39 6.18 13.78
CA SER A 116 20.93 5.64 15.06
C SER A 116 21.07 4.12 15.22
N TYR A 117 21.87 3.46 14.39
CA TYR A 117 22.08 2.00 14.42
C TYR A 117 23.26 1.60 15.32
N ARG A 118 23.11 0.60 16.19
CA ARG A 118 24.05 0.22 17.27
C ARG A 118 24.27 -1.28 17.34
N CYS A 119 25.43 -1.76 17.76
CA CYS A 119 25.58 -3.21 17.97
C CYS A 119 24.87 -3.66 19.26
N ALA A 120 24.26 -4.86 19.29
CA ALA A 120 23.84 -5.55 20.52
C ALA A 120 24.99 -5.73 21.52
N CYS A 121 26.20 -5.92 21.01
CA CYS A 121 27.44 -6.01 21.77
C CYS A 121 27.89 -4.67 22.40
N SER A 122 27.28 -3.54 22.02
CA SER A 122 27.52 -2.23 22.64
C SER A 122 26.72 -1.99 23.93
N ALA A 123 26.06 -3.03 24.47
CA ALA A 123 25.23 -2.94 25.68
C ALA A 123 25.92 -2.36 26.93
N LYS A 124 27.26 -2.29 26.95
CA LYS A 124 28.02 -1.62 28.03
C LYS A 124 28.01 -0.08 27.93
N ASN A 125 27.56 0.51 26.81
CA ASN A 125 27.55 1.95 26.60
C ASN A 125 26.19 2.55 27.00
N VAL A 126 26.22 3.64 27.74
CA VAL A 126 25.03 4.44 28.07
C VAL A 126 24.72 5.39 26.90
N TYR A 127 23.51 5.28 26.34
CA TYR A 127 23.06 6.12 25.23
C TYR A 127 22.00 7.13 25.66
N LYS A 128 22.11 8.36 25.14
CA LYS A 128 21.09 9.41 25.26
C LYS A 128 20.87 10.08 23.90
N CYS A 129 19.66 10.57 23.68
CA CYS A 129 19.34 11.39 22.51
C CYS A 129 19.09 12.84 22.96
N ARG A 130 19.85 13.77 22.39
CA ARG A 130 19.60 15.20 22.48
C ARG A 130 18.70 15.59 21.31
N VAL A 131 17.60 16.26 21.62
CA VAL A 131 16.63 16.73 20.63
C VAL A 131 16.49 18.23 20.79
N TRP A 132 16.58 18.99 19.71
CA TRP A 132 16.31 20.42 19.74
C TRP A 132 15.53 20.85 18.50
N ASN A 133 14.74 21.91 18.65
CA ASN A 133 14.23 22.67 17.53
C ASN A 133 14.51 24.14 17.74
N GLU A 134 14.82 24.85 16.67
CA GLU A 134 15.13 26.28 16.72
C GLU A 134 14.64 26.94 15.43
N VAL A 135 14.13 28.17 15.55
CA VAL A 135 13.93 29.04 14.40
C VAL A 135 15.23 29.80 14.19
N GLU A 136 15.96 29.49 13.12
CA GLU A 136 17.25 30.11 12.78
C GLU A 136 17.18 31.63 12.68
N ASP A 137 18.31 32.31 12.86
CA ASP A 137 18.42 33.75 12.64
C ASP A 137 18.76 34.07 11.18
N GLY A 138 18.49 35.30 10.73
CA GLY A 138 18.87 35.76 9.39
C GLY A 138 17.87 35.47 8.27
N MET A 139 16.73 34.82 8.55
CA MET A 139 15.64 34.65 7.59
C MET A 139 14.61 35.78 7.73
N GLU A 140 13.88 36.10 6.66
CA GLU A 140 12.86 37.17 6.65
C GLU A 140 11.79 36.98 7.74
N TYR A 141 11.42 35.73 8.02
CA TYR A 141 10.43 35.39 9.06
C TYR A 141 11.02 35.37 10.49
N SER A 142 12.35 35.31 10.66
CA SER A 142 13.00 35.11 11.97
C SER A 142 12.67 36.21 12.97
N GLN A 143 12.56 37.45 12.52
CA GLN A 143 12.23 38.61 13.36
C GLN A 143 10.90 38.44 14.10
N PHE A 144 9.90 37.81 13.44
CA PHE A 144 8.59 37.58 14.06
C PHE A 144 8.67 36.61 15.24
N TYR A 145 9.48 35.55 15.11
CA TYR A 145 9.63 34.49 16.11
C TYR A 145 10.59 34.87 17.23
N ARG A 146 11.64 35.64 16.93
CA ARG A 146 12.67 36.07 17.88
C ARG A 146 12.32 37.40 18.59
N SER A 147 11.20 38.03 18.23
CA SER A 147 10.70 39.25 18.89
C SER A 147 10.20 38.98 20.33
N ASN A 148 10.41 39.96 21.22
CA ASN A 148 9.83 40.11 22.56
C ASN A 148 9.42 38.81 23.29
N GLY A 149 10.38 38.16 23.96
CA GLY A 149 10.12 37.13 24.96
C GLY A 149 9.45 35.84 24.44
N LYS A 150 9.29 35.68 23.12
CA LYS A 150 8.76 34.46 22.53
C LYS A 150 9.80 33.35 22.58
N GLN A 151 9.33 32.14 22.86
CA GLN A 151 10.16 30.94 22.75
C GLN A 151 10.40 30.64 21.27
N PHE A 152 11.66 30.61 20.87
CA PHE A 152 12.10 30.30 19.50
C PHE A 152 13.02 29.07 19.44
N ARG A 153 13.41 28.53 20.59
CA ARG A 153 14.21 27.32 20.75
C ARG A 153 13.66 26.47 21.90
N SER A 154 13.70 25.16 21.72
CA SER A 154 13.41 24.18 22.76
C SER A 154 14.36 23.00 22.63
N GLU A 155 14.68 22.37 23.76
CA GLU A 155 15.65 21.29 23.85
C GLU A 155 15.15 20.26 24.86
N LEU A 156 15.26 18.97 24.52
CA LEU A 156 14.98 17.82 25.36
C LEU A 156 16.17 16.86 25.32
N ILE A 157 16.38 16.15 26.42
CA ILE A 157 17.35 15.07 26.52
C ILE A 157 16.60 13.82 26.95
N SER A 158 16.80 12.72 26.22
CA SER A 158 16.15 11.46 26.56
C SER A 158 16.70 10.86 27.85
N ASP A 159 15.90 10.00 28.46
CA ASP A 159 16.35 9.10 29.49
C ASP A 159 17.47 8.19 28.97
N VAL A 160 18.23 7.62 29.91
CA VAL A 160 19.27 6.64 29.61
C VAL A 160 18.64 5.40 29.01
N ILE A 161 19.15 4.97 27.85
CA ILE A 161 18.71 3.75 27.18
C ILE A 161 19.59 2.60 27.64
N ASP A 162 18.94 1.57 28.20
CA ASP A 162 19.58 0.30 28.52
C ASP A 162 19.39 -0.70 27.37
N LEU A 163 20.49 -1.12 26.77
CA LEU A 163 20.51 -2.11 25.68
C LEU A 163 20.81 -3.53 26.18
N THR A 164 21.01 -3.73 27.49
CA THR A 164 21.26 -5.04 28.10
C THR A 164 20.24 -6.12 27.70
N PRO A 165 18.92 -5.83 27.60
CA PRO A 165 17.93 -6.83 27.19
C PRO A 165 18.07 -7.34 25.75
N TYR A 166 18.81 -6.63 24.90
CA TYR A 166 19.01 -6.98 23.49
C TYR A 166 20.35 -7.69 23.26
N LYS A 167 21.07 -8.01 24.34
CA LYS A 167 22.33 -8.75 24.29
C LYS A 167 22.02 -10.26 24.24
N GLU A 168 22.52 -10.96 23.22
CA GLU A 168 22.46 -12.42 23.18
C GLU A 168 23.36 -13.04 24.26
N ASP A 169 22.93 -14.16 24.85
CA ASP A 169 23.66 -14.94 25.86
C ASP A 169 24.82 -15.74 25.23
N GLY A 170 25.76 -15.02 24.62
CA GLY A 170 27.01 -15.55 24.11
C GLY A 170 28.12 -14.51 24.18
N ASP A 171 29.36 -14.96 24.39
CA ASP A 171 30.58 -14.12 24.36
C ASP A 171 30.94 -13.61 22.96
N TRP A 172 29.95 -13.55 22.07
CA TRP A 172 30.13 -13.19 20.68
C TRP A 172 30.16 -11.66 20.53
N VAL A 173 31.23 -11.14 19.91
CA VAL A 173 31.44 -9.70 19.65
C VAL A 173 31.45 -9.48 18.14
N CYS A 174 30.67 -8.51 17.64
CA CYS A 174 30.62 -8.23 16.20
C CYS A 174 31.95 -7.69 15.68
N ASP A 175 32.23 -7.86 14.38
CA ASP A 175 33.49 -7.41 13.78
C ASP A 175 33.73 -5.92 13.95
N ARG A 176 32.67 -5.09 13.99
CA ARG A 176 32.77 -3.64 14.25
C ARG A 176 33.21 -3.36 15.70
N CYS A 177 32.63 -4.03 16.69
CA CYS A 177 33.03 -3.84 18.10
C CYS A 177 34.32 -4.57 18.44
N LYS A 178 34.67 -5.65 17.74
CA LYS A 178 36.02 -6.23 17.75
C LYS A 178 37.01 -5.22 17.19
N GLN A 179 36.72 -4.56 16.07
CA GLN A 179 37.59 -3.50 15.53
C GLN A 179 37.69 -2.31 16.47
N GLU A 180 36.63 -1.88 17.16
CA GLU A 180 36.70 -0.83 18.18
C GLU A 180 37.45 -1.27 19.44
N GLN A 181 37.27 -2.52 19.89
CA GLN A 181 38.03 -3.09 21.01
C GLN A 181 39.49 -3.29 20.63
N ILE A 182 39.78 -3.74 19.41
CA ILE A 182 41.12 -3.84 18.82
C ILE A 182 41.68 -2.45 18.62
N ALA A 183 40.91 -1.42 18.27
CA ALA A 183 41.38 -0.04 18.15
C ALA A 183 41.62 0.61 19.52
N ARG A 184 40.83 0.27 20.54
CA ARG A 184 41.07 0.65 21.94
C ARG A 184 42.29 -0.09 22.50
N LEU A 185 42.41 -1.39 22.22
CA LEU A 185 43.57 -2.20 22.57
C LEU A 185 44.79 -1.77 21.76
N GLN A 186 44.68 -1.37 20.50
CA GLN A 186 45.74 -0.78 19.68
C GLN A 186 46.10 0.60 20.20
N LYS A 187 45.16 1.41 20.71
CA LYS A 187 45.53 2.63 21.45
C LYS A 187 46.27 2.34 22.76
N ILE A 188 46.04 1.18 23.37
CA ILE A 188 46.75 0.71 24.57
C ILE A 188 48.06 -0.01 24.20
N MET A 189 48.14 -0.62 23.01
CA MET A 189 49.26 -1.40 22.46
C MET A 189 50.14 -0.57 21.52
N ASP A 190 49.73 0.62 21.10
CA ASP A 190 50.59 1.63 20.46
C ASP A 190 51.56 2.23 21.49
N GLU A 191 51.48 1.78 22.75
CA GLU A 191 52.52 1.91 23.77
C GLU A 191 53.52 0.73 23.77
N ASP A 192 53.30 -0.38 23.04
CA ASP A 192 54.25 -1.51 22.99
C ASP A 192 54.27 -2.30 21.65
N ASP A 193 55.45 -2.37 21.06
CA ASP A 193 55.85 -2.75 19.69
C ASP A 193 55.43 -4.14 19.11
N GLN A 194 55.18 -4.11 17.79
CA GLN A 194 55.56 -5.05 16.70
C GLN A 194 54.89 -6.43 16.41
N ALA A 195 54.43 -6.52 15.14
CA ALA A 195 54.51 -7.64 14.16
C ALA A 195 53.29 -8.60 13.97
N PRO A 196 53.20 -9.40 12.87
CA PRO A 196 52.21 -9.16 11.82
C PRO A 196 51.20 -10.32 11.55
N ILE A 197 50.20 -9.96 10.75
CA ILE A 197 48.97 -10.64 10.32
C ILE A 197 49.19 -12.03 9.69
N GLN A 198 48.28 -12.98 9.99
CA GLN A 198 47.97 -14.11 9.10
C GLN A 198 46.46 -14.20 8.82
N SER A 199 46.17 -14.32 7.53
CA SER A 199 44.86 -14.50 6.90
C SER A 199 44.27 -15.89 7.13
N ALA A 200 42.95 -15.99 7.34
CA ALA A 200 42.21 -17.21 7.07
C ALA A 200 40.78 -16.92 6.57
N THR A 201 40.63 -17.12 5.27
CA THR A 201 39.52 -17.84 4.60
C THR A 201 38.07 -17.35 4.79
N ARG A 202 37.56 -16.69 3.74
CA ARG A 202 36.13 -16.53 3.40
C ARG A 202 35.55 -17.84 2.83
N CYS A 203 34.44 -18.30 3.39
CA CYS A 203 33.28 -19.02 2.80
C CYS A 203 32.24 -19.11 3.95
N ASP A 204 30.95 -18.82 3.81
CA ASP A 204 29.98 -19.44 2.91
C ASP A 204 28.88 -18.47 2.42
N LEU A 205 28.41 -18.71 1.20
CA LEU A 205 27.31 -18.01 0.53
C LEU A 205 25.97 -18.36 1.20
N LYS A 206 25.20 -17.37 1.69
CA LYS A 206 23.80 -17.54 2.12
C LYS A 206 22.89 -17.64 0.88
N GLU A 207 22.28 -18.80 0.65
CA GLU A 207 21.32 -19.01 -0.43
C GLU A 207 20.06 -18.15 -0.26
N GLU A 208 19.72 -17.40 -1.31
CA GLU A 208 18.49 -16.61 -1.41
C GLU A 208 17.29 -17.57 -1.61
N LEU A 209 16.22 -17.43 -0.82
CA LEU A 209 15.05 -18.30 -0.92
C LEU A 209 14.15 -17.85 -2.07
N VAL A 210 14.18 -18.61 -3.16
CA VAL A 210 13.47 -18.29 -4.39
C VAL A 210 12.21 -19.15 -4.55
N ALA A 211 11.13 -18.56 -5.07
CA ALA A 211 9.89 -19.28 -5.36
C ALA A 211 9.99 -20.03 -6.70
N ALA A 212 9.48 -21.27 -6.75
CA ALA A 212 9.40 -22.05 -7.97
C ALA A 212 8.29 -21.55 -8.92
N ASP A 213 7.18 -21.08 -8.35
CA ASP A 213 6.08 -20.40 -9.06
C ASP A 213 5.32 -19.49 -8.08
N LYS A 214 4.50 -18.58 -8.60
CA LYS A 214 3.70 -17.66 -7.79
C LYS A 214 2.27 -17.62 -8.29
N VAL A 215 1.32 -18.06 -7.47
CA VAL A 215 -0.11 -18.17 -7.82
C VAL A 215 -0.97 -17.45 -6.79
N ALA A 216 -2.03 -16.80 -7.24
CA ALA A 216 -2.96 -16.07 -6.38
C ALA A 216 -4.41 -16.36 -6.76
N LEU A 217 -5.24 -16.65 -5.78
CA LEU A 217 -6.69 -16.76 -5.91
C LEU A 217 -7.36 -15.69 -5.04
N ILE A 218 -8.14 -14.83 -5.70
CA ILE A 218 -8.89 -13.75 -5.07
C ILE A 218 -10.38 -14.01 -5.31
N ILE A 219 -11.18 -14.07 -4.25
CA ILE A 219 -12.64 -14.24 -4.31
C ILE A 219 -13.30 -13.04 -3.61
N SER A 220 -14.24 -12.38 -4.30
CA SER A 220 -15.02 -11.28 -3.73
C SER A 220 -16.52 -11.45 -3.91
N ASN A 221 -17.25 -11.60 -2.82
CA ASN A 221 -18.70 -11.78 -2.85
C ASN A 221 -19.39 -10.52 -2.31
N CYS A 222 -20.10 -9.81 -3.19
CA CYS A 222 -20.88 -8.60 -2.88
C CYS A 222 -22.39 -8.86 -2.86
N ASN A 223 -22.89 -9.54 -3.90
CA ASN A 223 -24.32 -9.60 -4.21
C ASN A 223 -24.94 -10.91 -3.67
N TYR A 224 -25.47 -10.89 -2.45
CA TYR A 224 -26.00 -12.10 -1.80
C TYR A 224 -27.51 -12.24 -2.05
N GLU A 225 -27.96 -13.46 -2.36
CA GLU A 225 -29.36 -13.71 -2.65
C GLU A 225 -30.26 -13.56 -1.40
N TYR A 226 -29.76 -14.03 -0.26
CA TYR A 226 -30.54 -14.11 0.99
C TYR A 226 -29.92 -13.33 2.15
N LEU A 227 -28.75 -12.71 1.95
CA LEU A 227 -28.04 -11.92 2.95
C LEU A 227 -27.93 -10.46 2.48
N PRO A 228 -27.65 -9.50 3.38
CA PRO A 228 -27.43 -8.11 2.95
C PRO A 228 -26.22 -8.00 2.01
N ASP A 229 -26.37 -7.25 0.92
CA ASP A 229 -25.26 -6.99 0.01
C ASP A 229 -24.15 -6.16 0.66
N LEU A 230 -22.93 -6.36 0.16
CA LEU A 230 -21.74 -5.58 0.48
C LEU A 230 -21.39 -4.67 -0.71
N ILE A 231 -20.73 -3.55 -0.44
CA ILE A 231 -20.44 -2.50 -1.43
C ILE A 231 -18.97 -2.41 -1.85
N THR A 232 -18.02 -2.79 -0.99
CA THR A 232 -16.58 -2.68 -1.27
C THR A 232 -15.86 -3.94 -1.79
N PRO A 233 -16.37 -5.19 -1.66
CA PRO A 233 -15.56 -6.37 -1.97
C PRO A 233 -14.99 -6.42 -3.40
N HIS A 234 -15.71 -5.90 -4.42
CA HIS A 234 -15.19 -5.91 -5.79
C HIS A 234 -14.00 -4.95 -5.97
N CYS A 235 -14.09 -3.73 -5.43
CA CYS A 235 -12.98 -2.77 -5.44
C CYS A 235 -11.77 -3.33 -4.68
N ASP A 236 -12.00 -3.92 -3.50
CA ASP A 236 -10.94 -4.52 -2.68
C ASP A 236 -10.17 -5.63 -3.42
N ALA A 237 -10.90 -6.47 -4.14
CA ALA A 237 -10.33 -7.52 -4.95
C ALA A 237 -9.55 -6.98 -6.15
N GLU A 238 -10.06 -5.95 -6.82
CA GLU A 238 -9.40 -5.32 -7.96
C GLU A 238 -8.06 -4.69 -7.55
N THR A 239 -8.06 -3.90 -6.47
CA THR A 239 -6.86 -3.31 -5.88
C THR A 239 -5.79 -4.36 -5.56
N LEU A 240 -6.19 -5.45 -4.89
CA LEU A 240 -5.25 -6.49 -4.51
C LEU A 240 -4.74 -7.25 -5.74
N ALA A 241 -5.63 -7.53 -6.70
CA ALA A 241 -5.27 -8.20 -7.94
C ALA A 241 -4.22 -7.41 -8.70
N GLN A 242 -4.38 -6.09 -8.82
CA GLN A 242 -3.40 -5.21 -9.45
C GLN A 242 -2.03 -5.32 -8.76
N GLY A 243 -1.97 -5.14 -7.44
CA GLY A 243 -0.71 -5.20 -6.70
C GLY A 243 0.00 -6.56 -6.77
N VAL A 244 -0.76 -7.65 -6.73
CA VAL A 244 -0.23 -9.02 -6.78
C VAL A 244 0.20 -9.41 -8.19
N GLN A 245 -0.46 -8.88 -9.23
CA GLN A 245 -0.03 -9.04 -10.62
C GLN A 245 1.25 -8.24 -10.94
N GLU A 246 1.42 -7.04 -10.40
CA GLU A 246 2.68 -6.28 -10.49
C GLU A 246 3.86 -7.08 -9.90
N LEU A 247 3.57 -7.85 -8.84
CA LEU A 247 4.48 -8.80 -8.22
C LEU A 247 4.70 -10.09 -9.01
N LYS A 248 4.15 -10.22 -10.23
CA LYS A 248 4.30 -11.38 -11.11
C LYS A 248 3.69 -12.68 -10.56
N TYR A 249 2.59 -12.59 -9.81
CA TYR A 249 1.76 -13.76 -9.53
C TYR A 249 0.82 -14.06 -10.71
N LYS A 250 0.56 -15.34 -10.92
CA LYS A 250 -0.53 -15.83 -11.77
C LYS A 250 -1.82 -15.71 -10.96
N THR A 251 -2.56 -14.63 -11.21
CA THR A 251 -3.71 -14.24 -10.40
C THR A 251 -5.02 -14.62 -11.09
N VAL A 252 -5.91 -15.27 -10.35
CA VAL A 252 -7.30 -15.50 -10.73
C VAL A 252 -8.19 -14.72 -9.76
N THR A 253 -8.96 -13.78 -10.29
CA THR A 253 -9.86 -12.93 -9.50
C THR A 253 -11.30 -13.21 -9.90
N LEU A 254 -12.13 -13.62 -8.95
CA LEU A 254 -13.51 -14.01 -9.18
C LEU A 254 -14.45 -13.24 -8.26
N GLY A 255 -15.58 -12.80 -8.81
CA GLY A 255 -16.60 -12.10 -8.05
C GLY A 255 -17.94 -12.81 -8.03
N ASP A 256 -18.63 -12.74 -6.89
CA ASP A 256 -20.00 -13.24 -6.65
C ASP A 256 -20.20 -14.73 -6.95
N LEU A 257 -19.43 -15.59 -6.27
CA LEU A 257 -19.48 -17.05 -6.47
C LEU A 257 -20.48 -17.75 -5.56
N ASN A 258 -21.21 -18.72 -6.12
CA ASN A 258 -22.04 -19.66 -5.36
C ASN A 258 -21.20 -20.79 -4.72
N LEU A 259 -21.83 -21.63 -3.89
CA LEU A 259 -21.13 -22.69 -3.16
C LEU A 259 -20.38 -23.67 -4.07
N GLU A 260 -21.02 -24.12 -5.15
CA GLU A 260 -20.45 -25.09 -6.09
C GLU A 260 -19.24 -24.50 -6.82
N GLU A 261 -19.34 -23.24 -7.24
CA GLU A 261 -18.26 -22.50 -7.89
C GLU A 261 -17.06 -22.27 -6.96
N MET A 262 -17.31 -21.85 -5.71
CA MET A 262 -16.27 -21.70 -4.70
C MET A 262 -15.54 -23.03 -4.45
N GLN A 263 -16.28 -24.13 -4.31
CA GLN A 263 -15.68 -25.46 -4.13
C GLN A 263 -14.86 -25.88 -5.35
N PHE A 264 -15.38 -25.64 -6.55
CA PHE A 264 -14.70 -25.93 -7.80
C PHE A 264 -13.39 -25.15 -7.92
N ILE A 265 -13.41 -23.83 -7.74
CA ILE A 265 -12.21 -23.02 -7.93
C ILE A 265 -11.16 -23.31 -6.86
N VAL A 266 -11.56 -23.54 -5.60
CA VAL A 266 -10.61 -23.93 -4.54
C VAL A 266 -9.97 -25.28 -4.87
N LYS A 267 -10.71 -26.21 -5.47
CA LYS A 267 -10.18 -27.49 -5.93
C LYS A 267 -9.17 -27.31 -7.07
N GLU A 268 -9.46 -26.45 -8.05
CA GLU A 268 -8.52 -26.16 -9.14
C GLU A 268 -7.27 -25.42 -8.64
N TYR A 269 -7.45 -24.44 -7.75
CA TYR A 269 -6.35 -23.70 -7.14
C TYR A 269 -5.39 -24.61 -6.38
N LYS A 270 -5.92 -25.61 -5.65
CA LYS A 270 -5.09 -26.63 -4.97
C LYS A 270 -4.19 -27.41 -5.92
N LYS A 271 -4.59 -27.62 -7.18
CA LYS A 271 -3.76 -28.33 -8.17
C LYS A 271 -2.53 -27.52 -8.60
N LEU A 272 -2.58 -26.20 -8.43
CA LEU A 272 -1.46 -25.30 -8.73
C LEU A 272 -0.44 -25.25 -7.58
N LEU A 273 -0.76 -25.80 -6.42
CA LEU A 273 0.12 -25.83 -5.26
C LEU A 273 1.10 -27.00 -5.40
N GLY A 274 2.40 -26.69 -5.39
CA GLY A 274 3.48 -27.66 -5.45
C GLY A 274 4.70 -27.22 -4.63
N ASP A 275 5.75 -28.02 -4.65
CA ASP A 275 6.98 -27.74 -3.91
C ASP A 275 7.60 -26.41 -4.36
N GLY A 276 7.86 -25.51 -3.40
CA GLY A 276 8.46 -24.20 -3.66
C GLY A 276 7.51 -23.14 -4.24
N VAL A 277 6.24 -23.47 -4.50
CA VAL A 277 5.25 -22.52 -5.02
C VAL A 277 4.77 -21.56 -3.93
N TYR A 278 4.71 -20.27 -4.23
CA TYR A 278 4.11 -19.26 -3.35
C TYR A 278 2.66 -19.05 -3.76
N ALA A 279 1.79 -19.11 -2.77
CA ALA A 279 0.36 -19.16 -2.96
C ALA A 279 -0.33 -18.10 -2.09
N ILE A 280 -1.12 -17.23 -2.70
CA ILE A 280 -1.94 -16.23 -2.00
C ILE A 280 -3.41 -16.61 -2.17
N PHE A 281 -4.13 -16.76 -1.06
CA PHE A 281 -5.58 -16.87 -1.08
C PHE A 281 -6.16 -15.66 -0.35
N TYR A 282 -7.03 -14.93 -1.03
CA TYR A 282 -7.73 -13.77 -0.46
C TYR A 282 -9.24 -13.91 -0.67
N PHE A 283 -10.00 -13.68 0.39
CA PHE A 283 -11.46 -13.67 0.36
C PHE A 283 -11.96 -12.39 1.00
N VAL A 284 -12.91 -11.73 0.33
CA VAL A 284 -13.64 -10.58 0.86
C VAL A 284 -15.14 -10.78 0.64
N GLY A 285 -15.91 -10.76 1.72
CA GLY A 285 -17.32 -11.13 1.72
C GLY A 285 -17.80 -11.47 3.12
N HIS A 286 -19.05 -11.94 3.23
CA HIS A 286 -19.57 -12.46 4.48
C HIS A 286 -18.86 -13.74 4.89
N GLY A 287 -18.63 -13.87 6.18
CA GLY A 287 -18.02 -15.04 6.78
C GLY A 287 -18.33 -15.07 8.26
N PHE A 288 -18.06 -16.20 8.90
CA PHE A 288 -18.23 -16.34 10.33
C PHE A 288 -17.16 -17.26 10.91
N GLU A 289 -16.93 -17.12 12.22
CA GLU A 289 -16.06 -18.02 12.97
C GLU A 289 -16.89 -18.89 13.90
N ALA A 290 -16.65 -20.21 13.86
CA ALA A 290 -17.22 -21.15 14.82
C ALA A 290 -16.16 -22.18 15.24
N ASN A 291 -15.99 -22.36 16.55
CA ASN A 291 -15.03 -23.30 17.12
C ASN A 291 -13.58 -23.07 16.63
N GLY A 292 -13.16 -21.81 16.49
CA GLY A 292 -11.82 -21.45 16.01
C GLY A 292 -11.57 -21.72 14.52
N GLN A 293 -12.62 -22.04 13.76
CA GLN A 293 -12.58 -22.24 12.31
C GLN A 293 -13.31 -21.09 11.61
N CYS A 294 -12.68 -20.54 10.58
CA CYS A 294 -13.26 -19.50 9.73
C CYS A 294 -14.03 -20.15 8.57
N TYR A 295 -15.28 -19.72 8.37
CA TYR A 295 -16.17 -20.16 7.31
C TYR A 295 -16.46 -18.99 6.37
N LEU A 296 -16.31 -19.22 5.07
CA LEU A 296 -16.58 -18.25 4.01
C LEU A 296 -17.99 -18.50 3.47
N LEU A 297 -18.78 -17.44 3.27
CA LEU A 297 -20.15 -17.58 2.78
C LEU A 297 -20.21 -17.32 1.25
N PRO A 298 -20.82 -18.24 0.48
CA PRO A 298 -21.12 -18.00 -0.92
C PRO A 298 -22.35 -17.08 -1.07
N VAL A 299 -22.57 -16.55 -2.27
CA VAL A 299 -23.68 -15.61 -2.53
C VAL A 299 -25.06 -16.23 -2.35
N ASP A 300 -25.18 -17.55 -2.52
CA ASP A 300 -26.41 -18.34 -2.40
C ASP A 300 -26.62 -18.89 -0.97
N ALA A 301 -25.88 -18.41 0.02
CA ALA A 301 -26.00 -18.87 1.41
C ALA A 301 -27.41 -18.58 2.00
N PRO A 302 -28.14 -19.60 2.52
CA PRO A 302 -29.51 -19.42 2.99
C PRO A 302 -29.60 -18.63 4.30
N ALA A 303 -30.51 -17.66 4.40
CA ALA A 303 -30.62 -16.77 5.57
C ALA A 303 -30.97 -17.49 6.90
N GLU A 304 -31.77 -18.55 6.86
CA GLU A 304 -32.35 -19.17 8.07
C GLU A 304 -31.33 -19.97 8.90
N ASP A 305 -30.33 -20.57 8.26
CA ASP A 305 -29.31 -21.40 8.92
C ASP A 305 -28.32 -20.58 9.76
N TYR A 306 -28.13 -19.31 9.41
CA TYR A 306 -27.12 -18.43 10.02
C TYR A 306 -27.69 -17.44 11.04
N ARG A 307 -29.02 -17.23 11.04
CA ARG A 307 -29.71 -16.33 11.98
C ARG A 307 -30.01 -16.97 13.34
N ASN A 308 -30.22 -18.29 13.38
CA ASN A 308 -30.75 -19.02 14.55
C ASN A 308 -29.73 -19.86 15.33
N LYS A 309 -28.54 -20.13 14.77
CA LYS A 309 -27.46 -20.65 15.61
C LYS A 309 -26.95 -19.47 16.43
N ASN A 310 -26.87 -19.64 17.75
CA ASN A 310 -26.18 -18.74 18.68
C ASN A 310 -24.68 -18.63 18.32
N LEU A 311 -24.35 -18.14 17.12
CA LEU A 311 -23.02 -17.68 16.76
C LEU A 311 -22.82 -16.39 17.55
N ARG A 312 -22.46 -16.54 18.81
CA ARG A 312 -21.65 -15.54 19.47
C ARG A 312 -20.37 -15.49 18.65
N SER A 313 -20.28 -14.54 17.72
CA SER A 313 -19.03 -14.17 17.08
C SER A 313 -18.08 -13.76 18.21
N GLY A 314 -17.30 -14.72 18.71
CA GLY A 314 -16.14 -14.41 19.54
C GLY A 314 -15.03 -13.75 18.73
N GLY A 315 -15.14 -13.79 17.40
CA GLY A 315 -14.24 -13.12 16.46
C GLY A 315 -14.59 -11.65 16.26
N VAL A 316 -13.54 -10.86 16.02
CA VAL A 316 -13.60 -9.44 15.66
C VAL A 316 -14.24 -9.30 14.28
N SER A 317 -15.28 -8.49 14.16
CA SER A 317 -15.94 -8.21 12.88
C SER A 317 -15.02 -7.42 11.93
N ALA A 318 -15.11 -7.67 10.63
CA ALA A 318 -14.51 -6.83 9.59
C ALA A 318 -15.59 -5.89 9.02
N TYR A 319 -15.20 -4.67 8.64
CA TYR A 319 -16.15 -3.62 8.27
C TYR A 319 -15.84 -2.98 6.92
N GLU A 320 -16.90 -2.58 6.23
CA GLU A 320 -16.86 -1.70 5.07
C GLU A 320 -17.43 -0.32 5.45
N VAL A 321 -16.97 0.73 4.77
CA VAL A 321 -17.44 2.11 5.00
C VAL A 321 -18.28 2.55 3.82
N ARG A 322 -19.55 2.91 4.07
CA ARG A 322 -20.44 3.45 3.03
C ARG A 322 -19.90 4.77 2.49
N GLY A 323 -19.61 4.79 1.18
CA GLY A 323 -19.10 5.96 0.46
C GLY A 323 -17.59 5.96 0.24
N GLU A 324 -16.87 4.99 0.78
CA GLU A 324 -15.46 4.73 0.44
C GLU A 324 -15.39 3.68 -0.67
N ASN A 325 -14.34 3.75 -1.50
CA ASN A 325 -14.17 2.80 -2.60
C ASN A 325 -13.75 1.41 -2.10
N ASN A 326 -12.94 1.36 -1.04
CA ASN A 326 -12.38 0.13 -0.50
C ASN A 326 -12.85 -0.14 0.92
N GLY A 327 -12.93 -1.42 1.26
CA GLY A 327 -13.13 -1.91 2.61
C GLY A 327 -11.92 -1.58 3.46
N LEU A 328 -12.13 -1.60 4.76
CA LEU A 328 -11.25 -0.89 5.68
C LEU A 328 -9.84 -1.50 5.73
N PHE A 329 -9.73 -2.82 5.59
CA PHE A 329 -8.45 -3.52 5.46
C PHE A 329 -7.71 -3.17 4.14
N CYS A 330 -8.43 -3.07 3.02
CA CYS A 330 -7.84 -2.75 1.71
C CYS A 330 -7.55 -1.25 1.53
N PHE A 331 -8.26 -0.37 2.22
CA PHE A 331 -7.99 1.07 2.24
C PHE A 331 -6.55 1.39 2.68
N TYR A 332 -6.06 0.74 3.74
CA TYR A 332 -4.66 0.88 4.16
C TYR A 332 -3.68 0.07 3.30
N ASN A 333 -4.18 -0.90 2.54
CA ASN A 333 -3.38 -1.73 1.63
C ASN A 333 -3.04 -0.98 0.33
N GLU A 334 -3.98 -0.18 -0.22
CA GLU A 334 -3.73 0.68 -1.40
C GLU A 334 -2.56 1.64 -1.22
N VAL A 335 -2.46 2.24 -0.03
CA VAL A 335 -1.43 3.23 0.31
C VAL A 335 -0.03 2.60 0.27
N ARG A 336 0.10 1.28 0.39
CA ARG A 336 1.37 0.57 0.39
C ARG A 336 1.62 -0.33 -0.81
N ILE A 337 0.61 -0.72 -1.57
CA ILE A 337 0.82 -1.45 -2.83
C ILE A 337 1.65 -0.61 -3.82
N ILE A 338 1.49 0.71 -3.82
CA ILE A 338 2.35 1.63 -4.60
C ILE A 338 3.80 1.73 -4.02
N CYS A 339 4.03 1.38 -2.75
CA CYS A 339 5.36 1.31 -2.14
C CYS A 339 6.07 -0.04 -2.34
N ILE A 340 5.49 -0.99 -3.08
CA ILE A 340 6.01 -2.36 -3.31
C ILE A 340 7.28 -2.39 -4.19
N MET A 341 7.92 -1.27 -4.51
CA MET A 341 9.23 -1.29 -5.19
C MET A 341 10.46 -1.51 -4.28
N ARG A 342 10.28 -1.91 -3.01
CA ARG A 342 11.40 -2.29 -2.13
C ARG A 342 11.15 -3.61 -1.42
N ALA A 343 12.19 -4.45 -1.34
CA ALA A 343 12.19 -5.80 -0.81
C ALA A 343 11.68 -5.89 0.65
N PHE A 344 10.37 -6.10 0.84
CA PHE A 344 9.74 -6.28 2.14
C PHE A 344 9.36 -7.75 2.38
N LEU A 345 9.54 -8.21 3.62
CA LEU A 345 9.04 -9.49 4.11
C LEU A 345 7.51 -9.43 4.33
N TRP A 346 6.77 -10.45 3.88
CA TRP A 346 5.30 -10.56 4.02
C TRP A 346 4.76 -10.22 5.42
N ILE A 347 5.37 -10.80 6.45
CA ILE A 347 4.95 -10.62 7.85
C ILE A 347 5.14 -9.16 8.28
N ARG A 348 6.23 -8.52 7.87
CA ARG A 348 6.51 -7.12 8.19
C ARG A 348 5.51 -6.18 7.51
N LEU A 349 5.12 -6.48 6.27
CA LEU A 349 4.11 -5.72 5.55
C LEU A 349 2.77 -5.74 6.30
N LEU A 350 2.32 -6.92 6.75
CA LEU A 350 1.09 -7.08 7.53
C LEU A 350 1.17 -6.38 8.90
N LEU A 351 2.29 -6.51 9.63
CA LEU A 351 2.46 -5.84 10.93
C LEU A 351 2.44 -4.31 10.81
N CYS A 352 3.04 -3.76 9.75
CA CYS A 352 2.95 -2.33 9.48
C CYS A 352 1.53 -1.90 9.12
N LEU A 353 0.79 -2.68 8.33
CA LEU A 353 -0.63 -2.42 8.03
C LEU A 353 -1.45 -2.37 9.33
N PHE A 354 -1.22 -3.32 10.23
CA PHE A 354 -1.94 -3.39 11.51
C PHE A 354 -1.61 -2.18 12.38
N THR A 355 -0.35 -1.75 12.38
CA THR A 355 0.08 -0.54 13.08
C THR A 355 -0.61 0.70 12.51
N ASP A 356 -0.83 0.77 11.19
CA ASP A 356 -1.53 1.90 10.56
C ASP A 356 -3.02 1.93 10.98
N ILE A 357 -3.68 0.76 11.04
CA ILE A 357 -5.07 0.62 11.52
C ILE A 357 -5.17 0.99 13.02
N ASP A 358 -4.26 0.50 13.86
CA ASP A 358 -4.21 0.81 15.30
C ASP A 358 -3.99 2.29 15.58
N ASN A 359 -3.28 3.02 14.70
CA ASN A 359 -3.01 4.44 14.85
C ASN A 359 -4.16 5.34 14.34
N ASP A 360 -5.16 4.77 13.65
CA ASP A 360 -6.32 5.54 13.20
C ASP A 360 -7.41 5.55 14.27
N ALA A 361 -7.56 6.70 14.93
CA ALA A 361 -8.55 6.91 15.99
C ALA A 361 -10.01 6.70 15.55
N LYS A 362 -10.30 6.64 14.25
CA LYS A 362 -11.66 6.34 13.75
C LYS A 362 -11.94 4.83 13.69
N VAL A 363 -10.91 4.00 13.70
CA VAL A 363 -11.04 2.57 13.36
C VAL A 363 -10.35 1.62 14.34
N CYS A 364 -9.39 2.09 15.14
CA CYS A 364 -8.64 1.27 16.09
C CYS A 364 -9.53 0.43 17.04
N ASP A 365 -10.71 0.94 17.39
CA ASP A 365 -11.68 0.27 18.28
C ASP A 365 -12.75 -0.53 17.52
N VAL A 366 -12.77 -0.45 16.18
CA VAL A 366 -13.77 -1.06 15.31
C VAL A 366 -13.21 -2.33 14.67
N GLN A 367 -12.00 -2.29 14.12
CA GLN A 367 -11.37 -3.44 13.47
C GLN A 367 -9.96 -3.65 13.99
N VAL A 368 -9.73 -4.80 14.63
CA VAL A 368 -8.43 -5.22 15.13
C VAL A 368 -7.94 -6.42 14.29
N PRO A 369 -6.95 -6.22 13.41
CA PRO A 369 -6.44 -7.31 12.59
C PRO A 369 -5.68 -8.35 13.42
N GLU A 370 -5.77 -9.62 13.02
CA GLU A 370 -5.05 -10.74 13.65
C GLU A 370 -4.08 -11.38 12.66
N LEU A 371 -2.85 -11.70 13.11
CA LEU A 371 -1.84 -12.39 12.30
C LEU A 371 -1.44 -13.71 12.98
N ARG A 372 -1.68 -14.82 12.28
CA ARG A 372 -1.18 -16.16 12.65
C ARG A 372 -0.15 -16.61 11.63
N SER A 373 1.05 -16.97 12.06
CA SER A 373 2.13 -17.41 11.18
C SER A 373 2.94 -18.55 11.79
N ASN A 374 3.26 -19.56 10.98
CA ASN A 374 4.21 -20.63 11.27
C ASN A 374 5.46 -20.56 10.35
N LEU A 375 5.68 -19.41 9.71
CA LEU A 375 6.75 -19.23 8.74
C LEU A 375 8.13 -19.23 9.44
N ALA A 376 8.88 -20.31 9.27
CA ALA A 376 10.19 -20.49 9.94
C ALA A 376 11.35 -19.72 9.29
N ARG A 377 11.20 -19.26 8.03
CA ARG A 377 12.24 -18.51 7.30
C ARG A 377 11.62 -17.32 6.58
N PRO A 378 12.32 -16.18 6.50
CA PRO A 378 11.80 -15.01 5.80
C PRO A 378 11.63 -15.31 4.30
N ARG A 379 10.38 -15.28 3.81
CA ARG A 379 10.05 -15.48 2.39
C ARG A 379 9.62 -14.16 1.75
N ASN A 380 10.28 -13.78 0.66
CA ASN A 380 10.02 -12.54 -0.04
C ASN A 380 9.12 -12.76 -1.27
N ILE A 381 8.14 -11.88 -1.51
CA ILE A 381 7.19 -11.98 -2.65
C ILE A 381 7.79 -11.83 -4.04
N PHE A 382 8.99 -11.26 -4.14
CA PHE A 382 9.53 -10.79 -5.41
C PHE A 382 10.27 -11.87 -6.22
N TYR A 383 11.06 -12.73 -5.60
CA TYR A 383 12.09 -13.53 -6.30
C TYR A 383 11.56 -14.85 -6.87
N ILE A 384 11.83 -15.09 -8.17
CA ILE A 384 11.53 -16.32 -8.94
C ILE A 384 12.84 -16.81 -9.58
N ASP A 385 13.00 -18.13 -9.73
CA ASP A 385 14.14 -18.73 -10.44
C ASP A 385 13.74 -19.10 -11.87
N GLY A 386 14.64 -18.85 -12.83
CA GLY A 386 14.48 -19.30 -14.22
C GLY A 386 13.55 -18.46 -15.13
N PRO A 387 13.55 -18.78 -16.44
CA PRO A 387 12.78 -18.05 -17.44
C PRO A 387 11.28 -18.19 -17.16
N PHE A 388 10.62 -17.04 -17.16
CA PHE A 388 9.19 -16.86 -16.99
C PHE A 388 8.44 -17.72 -18.01
N ARG A 389 7.91 -18.87 -17.59
CA ARG A 389 6.76 -19.45 -18.27
C ARG A 389 5.57 -18.61 -17.82
N THR A 390 5.30 -17.55 -18.58
CA THR A 390 3.94 -17.03 -18.68
C THR A 390 3.08 -18.27 -18.90
N VAL A 391 2.20 -18.57 -17.94
CA VAL A 391 0.96 -19.21 -18.34
C VAL A 391 0.20 -18.08 -19.02
N ASN A 392 0.60 -17.78 -20.25
CA ASN A 392 -0.23 -17.04 -21.18
C ASN A 392 -1.38 -17.98 -21.56
N GLU A 393 -2.48 -17.37 -21.99
CA GLU A 393 -3.53 -18.00 -22.80
C GLU A 393 -4.49 -18.90 -22.01
N GLY A 394 -5.41 -18.25 -21.30
CA GLY A 394 -6.62 -18.92 -20.82
C GLY A 394 -7.89 -18.09 -20.96
N GLU A 395 -7.81 -16.78 -21.17
CA GLU A 395 -8.99 -15.93 -21.28
C GLU A 395 -8.81 -14.92 -22.41
N GLU A 396 -8.79 -15.41 -23.65
CA GLU A 396 -9.04 -14.51 -24.78
C GLU A 396 -10.52 -14.11 -24.77
N LEU A 397 -10.77 -12.80 -24.77
CA LEU A 397 -12.11 -12.30 -25.04
C LEU A 397 -12.45 -12.61 -26.50
N PRO A 398 -13.72 -12.91 -26.81
CA PRO A 398 -14.13 -13.13 -28.18
C PRO A 398 -13.85 -11.88 -29.03
N SER A 399 -13.45 -12.09 -30.29
CA SER A 399 -13.25 -11.00 -31.23
C SER A 399 -14.53 -10.17 -31.39
N PRO A 400 -14.41 -8.85 -31.66
CA PRO A 400 -15.58 -8.00 -31.89
C PRO A 400 -16.53 -8.60 -32.94
N VAL A 401 -17.82 -8.61 -32.61
CA VAL A 401 -18.88 -9.08 -33.49
C VAL A 401 -19.44 -7.90 -34.26
N HIS A 402 -19.44 -7.99 -35.59
CA HIS A 402 -20.03 -6.98 -36.47
C HIS A 402 -21.35 -7.48 -37.06
N ILE A 403 -22.42 -6.72 -36.86
CA ILE A 403 -23.77 -7.03 -37.34
C ILE A 403 -24.19 -5.94 -38.33
N ASP A 404 -24.35 -6.32 -39.60
CA ASP A 404 -24.67 -5.38 -40.69
C ASP A 404 -26.17 -5.33 -40.99
N PHE A 405 -26.75 -4.15 -40.81
CA PHE A 405 -28.12 -3.79 -41.17
C PHE A 405 -28.14 -3.14 -42.54
N LYS A 406 -28.13 -3.97 -43.60
CA LYS A 406 -27.97 -3.52 -44.99
C LYS A 406 -29.06 -2.56 -45.47
N GLU A 407 -30.30 -2.74 -45.00
CA GLU A 407 -31.42 -1.87 -45.38
C GLU A 407 -31.30 -0.46 -44.79
N GLN A 408 -30.72 -0.37 -43.59
CA GLN A 408 -30.54 0.88 -42.84
C GLN A 408 -29.14 1.49 -43.05
N THR A 409 -28.27 0.80 -43.80
CA THR A 409 -26.85 1.13 -44.03
C THR A 409 -26.03 1.33 -42.74
N LEU A 410 -26.33 0.54 -41.70
CA LEU A 410 -25.68 0.63 -40.39
C LEU A 410 -24.95 -0.67 -40.03
N ARG A 411 -23.85 -0.56 -39.30
CA ARG A 411 -23.12 -1.66 -38.67
C ARG A 411 -23.18 -1.48 -37.17
N VAL A 412 -23.58 -2.54 -36.46
CA VAL A 412 -23.45 -2.60 -35.00
C VAL A 412 -22.21 -3.42 -34.67
N THR A 413 -21.24 -2.80 -34.00
CA THR A 413 -20.06 -3.48 -33.48
C THR A 413 -20.27 -3.75 -32.00
N VAL A 414 -20.20 -5.03 -31.62
CA VAL A 414 -20.27 -5.49 -30.23
C VAL A 414 -18.90 -6.00 -29.85
N TRP A 415 -18.34 -5.48 -28.75
CA TRP A 415 -17.07 -5.96 -28.24
C TRP A 415 -17.14 -6.15 -26.73
N PHE A 416 -16.13 -6.85 -26.23
CA PHE A 416 -16.05 -7.31 -24.87
C PHE A 416 -14.80 -6.70 -24.24
N ASP A 417 -14.89 -6.34 -22.97
CA ASP A 417 -13.72 -5.94 -22.17
C ASP A 417 -13.83 -6.55 -20.78
N PHE A 418 -12.71 -6.77 -20.11
CA PHE A 418 -12.75 -7.26 -18.74
C PHE A 418 -13.25 -6.18 -17.79
N VAL A 419 -13.95 -6.59 -16.74
CA VAL A 419 -14.28 -5.69 -15.64
C VAL A 419 -13.08 -5.68 -14.72
N GLY A 420 -12.21 -4.67 -14.85
CA GLY A 420 -10.98 -4.59 -14.07
C GLY A 420 -10.10 -5.83 -14.24
N HIS A 421 -9.74 -6.48 -13.13
CA HIS A 421 -8.94 -7.70 -13.11
C HIS A 421 -9.76 -9.00 -12.92
N PHE A 422 -11.09 -8.96 -13.11
CA PHE A 422 -11.96 -10.12 -12.89
C PHE A 422 -11.98 -11.08 -14.09
N THR A 423 -11.70 -12.35 -13.82
CA THR A 423 -11.77 -13.46 -14.78
C THR A 423 -13.22 -13.78 -15.16
N ASN A 424 -14.12 -13.77 -14.17
CA ASN A 424 -15.54 -14.07 -14.39
C ASN A 424 -16.42 -12.84 -14.57
N LYS A 425 -15.89 -11.66 -14.92
CA LYS A 425 -16.73 -10.47 -15.18
C LYS A 425 -16.29 -9.72 -16.43
N VAL A 426 -17.22 -9.49 -17.35
CA VAL A 426 -16.95 -8.88 -18.66
C VAL A 426 -17.96 -7.76 -18.94
N TYR A 427 -17.46 -6.61 -19.38
CA TYR A 427 -18.25 -5.54 -19.98
C TYR A 427 -18.58 -5.88 -21.43
N VAL A 428 -19.85 -5.71 -21.79
CA VAL A 428 -20.27 -5.77 -23.19
C VAL A 428 -20.63 -4.37 -23.65
N PHE A 429 -19.94 -3.94 -24.71
CA PHE A 429 -20.16 -2.67 -25.37
C PHE A 429 -20.80 -2.87 -26.74
N SER A 430 -21.60 -1.89 -27.15
CA SER A 430 -22.13 -1.82 -28.50
C SER A 430 -21.96 -0.41 -29.05
N ASN A 431 -21.52 -0.30 -30.30
CA ASN A 431 -21.47 0.94 -31.05
C ASN A 431 -22.20 0.79 -32.38
N VAL A 432 -22.82 1.87 -32.84
CA VAL A 432 -23.45 1.95 -34.16
C VAL A 432 -22.58 2.82 -35.06
N GLY A 433 -22.13 2.25 -36.17
CA GLY A 433 -21.36 2.94 -37.21
C GLY A 433 -21.97 2.74 -38.60
N ASP A 434 -21.35 3.34 -39.60
CA ASP A 434 -21.72 3.10 -40.99
C ASP A 434 -21.10 1.78 -41.50
N ILE A 435 -21.76 1.16 -42.48
CA ILE A 435 -21.15 0.02 -43.18
C ILE A 435 -19.97 0.55 -44.02
N PRO A 436 -18.75 -0.03 -43.91
CA PRO A 436 -17.61 0.38 -44.70
C PRO A 436 -17.88 0.18 -46.20
N ASN A 437 -17.47 1.14 -47.03
CA ASN A 437 -17.56 1.02 -48.47
C ASN A 437 -16.45 0.10 -49.00
N GLU A 438 -16.70 -0.69 -50.04
CA GLU A 438 -15.71 -1.58 -50.69
C GLU A 438 -14.46 -0.88 -51.25
N ARG A 439 -14.39 0.46 -51.20
CA ARG A 439 -13.24 1.28 -51.62
C ARG A 439 -12.37 1.80 -50.46
N ASP A 440 -12.80 1.59 -49.21
CA ASP A 440 -12.00 1.91 -48.03
C ASP A 440 -11.08 0.70 -47.76
N GLU A 441 -9.88 0.68 -48.35
CA GLU A 441 -8.92 -0.44 -48.22
C GLU A 441 -8.30 -0.57 -46.82
N GLU A 442 -8.51 0.41 -45.93
CA GLU A 442 -8.13 0.36 -44.52
C GLU A 442 -9.29 0.84 -43.64
N LEU A 443 -9.52 0.14 -42.53
CA LEU A 443 -10.39 0.59 -41.43
C LEU A 443 -9.76 1.84 -40.83
N ASP A 444 -10.18 3.01 -41.29
CA ASP A 444 -9.77 4.29 -40.71
C ASP A 444 -10.54 4.47 -39.38
N ASP A 445 -9.95 3.99 -38.28
CA ASP A 445 -10.51 4.08 -36.92
C ASP A 445 -10.78 5.53 -36.47
N ASP A 446 -10.23 6.53 -37.17
CA ASP A 446 -10.44 7.97 -36.93
C ASP A 446 -11.62 8.56 -37.72
N LYS A 447 -12.30 7.77 -38.56
CA LYS A 447 -13.46 8.24 -39.34
C LYS A 447 -14.70 8.30 -38.45
N LEU A 448 -15.11 9.53 -38.11
CA LEU A 448 -16.31 9.79 -37.32
C LEU A 448 -17.57 9.20 -38.00
N PRO A 449 -18.48 8.57 -37.24
CA PRO A 449 -19.73 8.04 -37.79
C PRO A 449 -20.58 9.16 -38.41
N SER A 450 -21.36 8.80 -39.43
CA SER A 450 -22.31 9.71 -40.05
C SER A 450 -23.34 10.23 -39.04
N SER A 451 -23.92 11.40 -39.33
CA SER A 451 -25.03 11.94 -38.54
C SER A 451 -26.24 11.00 -38.48
N TRP A 452 -26.40 10.12 -39.48
CA TRP A 452 -27.40 9.07 -39.47
C TRP A 452 -27.08 7.99 -38.44
N ALA A 453 -25.84 7.46 -38.44
CA ALA A 453 -25.40 6.47 -37.46
C ALA A 453 -25.46 7.01 -36.02
N LEU A 454 -25.06 8.26 -35.78
CA LEU A 454 -25.09 8.90 -34.46
C LEU A 454 -26.50 9.05 -33.86
N ASN A 455 -27.55 9.04 -34.69
CA ASN A 455 -28.94 9.11 -34.24
C ASN A 455 -29.51 7.75 -33.84
N HIS A 456 -28.75 6.66 -34.00
CA HIS A 456 -29.18 5.31 -33.68
C HIS A 456 -28.46 4.76 -32.45
N LEU A 457 -29.16 3.94 -31.68
CA LEU A 457 -28.65 3.25 -30.51
C LEU A 457 -28.93 1.76 -30.66
N ALA A 458 -27.89 0.94 -30.48
CA ALA A 458 -28.05 -0.50 -30.38
C ALA A 458 -28.38 -0.87 -28.94
N TYR A 459 -29.52 -1.53 -28.74
CA TYR A 459 -29.86 -2.15 -27.47
C TYR A 459 -29.55 -3.63 -27.55
N LEU A 460 -28.60 -4.07 -26.73
CA LEU A 460 -28.29 -5.50 -26.58
C LEU A 460 -29.29 -6.12 -25.61
N ARG A 461 -29.97 -7.17 -26.07
CA ARG A 461 -30.81 -8.01 -25.23
C ARG A 461 -30.34 -9.44 -25.37
N PHE A 462 -29.86 -9.99 -24.26
CA PHE A 462 -29.52 -11.40 -24.18
C PHE A 462 -30.75 -12.18 -23.72
N ASP A 463 -31.04 -13.29 -24.38
CA ASP A 463 -32.05 -14.23 -23.89
C ASP A 463 -31.57 -14.84 -22.56
N GLN A 464 -32.48 -15.13 -21.65
CA GLN A 464 -32.18 -15.78 -20.37
C GLN A 464 -31.35 -17.06 -20.56
N VAL A 465 -31.61 -17.80 -21.64
CA VAL A 465 -30.89 -19.03 -21.99
C VAL A 465 -29.47 -18.74 -22.51
N LEU A 466 -29.26 -17.62 -23.22
CA LEU A 466 -27.94 -17.21 -23.71
C LEU A 466 -27.07 -16.62 -22.59
N CYS A 467 -27.69 -15.86 -21.67
CA CYS A 467 -27.07 -15.50 -20.39
C CYS A 467 -26.65 -16.74 -19.62
N LEU A 468 -27.50 -17.78 -19.55
CA LEU A 468 -27.17 -19.06 -18.93
C LEU A 468 -26.04 -19.80 -19.65
N LEU A 469 -25.93 -19.74 -20.99
CA LEU A 469 -24.85 -20.36 -21.76
C LEU A 469 -23.51 -19.62 -21.60
N LEU A 470 -23.51 -18.29 -21.55
CA LEU A 470 -22.31 -17.50 -21.23
C LEU A 470 -21.94 -17.59 -19.74
N MET A 471 -22.93 -17.79 -18.86
CA MET A 471 -22.71 -18.15 -17.45
C MET A 471 -22.30 -19.63 -17.26
N LEU A 472 -22.58 -20.53 -18.22
CA LEU A 472 -22.05 -21.90 -18.24
C LEU A 472 -20.56 -21.93 -18.58
N GLU A 473 -20.05 -20.93 -19.32
CA GLU A 473 -18.62 -20.60 -19.40
C GLU A 473 -18.09 -19.84 -18.15
N LYS A 474 -18.95 -19.67 -17.13
CA LYS A 474 -18.67 -19.07 -15.83
C LYS A 474 -18.22 -17.61 -15.89
N LYS A 475 -18.79 -16.79 -16.77
CA LYS A 475 -18.58 -15.33 -16.80
C LYS A 475 -19.88 -14.55 -16.56
N LEU A 476 -19.89 -13.70 -15.53
CA LEU A 476 -20.89 -12.68 -15.26
C LEU A 476 -20.77 -11.55 -16.30
N ILE A 477 -21.89 -11.15 -16.91
CA ILE A 477 -21.91 -10.14 -17.97
C ILE A 477 -22.50 -8.83 -17.42
N LEU A 478 -21.73 -7.75 -17.50
CA LEU A 478 -22.18 -6.39 -17.22
C LEU A 478 -22.40 -5.65 -18.54
N ILE A 479 -23.65 -5.25 -18.81
CA ILE A 479 -24.01 -4.57 -20.07
C ILE A 479 -23.85 -3.06 -19.86
N GLN A 480 -22.97 -2.41 -20.65
CA GLN A 480 -22.88 -0.96 -20.71
C GLN A 480 -23.19 -0.47 -22.14
N SER A 481 -24.32 0.22 -22.31
CA SER A 481 -24.59 0.96 -23.53
C SER A 481 -23.79 2.27 -23.52
N ALA A 482 -22.67 2.32 -24.25
CA ALA A 482 -21.89 3.53 -24.35
C ALA A 482 -22.52 4.51 -25.36
N ARG A 483 -22.88 5.71 -24.91
CA ARG A 483 -22.88 6.91 -25.77
C ARG A 483 -21.47 7.48 -25.74
N ARG A 484 -20.69 7.33 -26.81
CA ARG A 484 -19.64 8.33 -27.09
C ARG A 484 -20.37 9.57 -27.62
N ILE A 485 -20.42 10.63 -26.82
CA ILE A 485 -20.72 12.00 -27.29
C ILE A 485 -19.39 12.64 -27.66
#